data_AF-A0A6M0A0S7-F1
#
_entry.id   AF-A0A6M0A0S7-F1
#
_cell.length_a   1.000
_cell.length_b   1.000
_cell.length_c   1.000
_cell.angle_alpha   90.00
_cell.angle_beta   90.00
_cell.angle_gamma   90.00
#
_symmetry.space_group_name_H-M   'P 1'
#
loop_
_entity.id
_entity.type
_entity.pdbx_description
1 polymer ?
#
loop_
_entity_poly.entity_id
_entity_poly.type
_entity_poly.pdbx_seq_one_letter_code
_entity_poly.pdbx_strand_id
1 'polypeptide(L)'
;MKINVNYLHKLMDKKYEDKSEFNVDKKEKPWGFTFLGDSNNIELEEENNYHTLKENYQQVLETTFPLTQAKRGDRLHIITINAIGEMAHRLKKMGLIVGVELEVISNNPSGSVIVAVGDRNIGLGLNPASNIIVSAKIIL
;
A
#
# COMPACT_ATOMS: atom_id res chain seq x y z
N MET A 1 -1.45 -6.69 -12.35
CA MET A 1 -1.44 -7.50 -11.11
C MET A 1 -1.19 -6.51 -9.99
N LYS A 2 -2.16 -6.19 -9.12
CA LYS A 2 -1.98 -5.08 -8.16
C LYS A 2 -1.13 -5.53 -6.97
N ILE A 3 0.07 -4.94 -6.84
CA ILE A 3 1.02 -5.26 -5.79
C ILE A 3 0.66 -4.47 -4.51
N ASN A 4 0.51 -5.15 -3.37
CA ASN A 4 0.18 -4.55 -2.08
C ASN A 4 1.46 -4.16 -1.32
N VAL A 5 1.62 -2.86 -1.03
CA VAL A 5 2.82 -2.28 -0.40
C VAL A 5 3.01 -2.72 1.07
N ASN A 6 1.95 -3.12 1.77
CA ASN A 6 2.13 -3.73 3.11
C ASN A 6 2.75 -5.12 3.00
N TYR A 7 2.55 -5.81 1.87
CA TYR A 7 3.07 -7.15 1.66
C TYR A 7 4.58 -7.13 1.40
N LEU A 8 5.11 -6.17 0.62
CA LEU A 8 6.56 -6.14 0.43
C LEU A 8 7.34 -5.48 1.57
N HIS A 9 6.73 -4.60 2.36
CA HIS A 9 7.37 -4.18 3.63
C HIS A 9 7.60 -5.40 4.52
N LYS A 10 6.58 -6.28 4.65
CA LYS A 10 6.71 -7.55 5.37
C LYS A 10 7.73 -8.52 4.75
N LEU A 11 7.87 -8.55 3.42
CA LEU A 11 8.89 -9.38 2.75
C LEU A 11 10.31 -8.82 2.96
N MET A 12 10.46 -7.49 3.01
CA MET A 12 11.75 -6.84 3.24
C MET A 12 12.18 -6.92 4.70
N ASP A 13 11.24 -6.85 5.65
CA ASP A 13 11.52 -7.05 7.09
C ASP A 13 11.93 -8.49 7.41
N LYS A 14 11.33 -9.48 6.75
CA LYS A 14 11.59 -10.91 7.02
C LYS A 14 12.99 -11.38 6.64
N LYS A 15 13.79 -10.54 5.96
CA LYS A 15 15.16 -10.89 5.54
C LYS A 15 16.24 -10.47 6.55
N TYR A 16 15.86 -9.90 7.71
CA TYR A 16 16.78 -9.45 8.77
C TYR A 16 16.75 -10.31 10.07
N GLU A 17 16.28 -11.55 10.00
CA GLU A 17 16.55 -12.55 11.05
C GLU A 17 17.47 -13.64 10.48
N ASP A 18 18.78 -13.49 10.70
CA ASP A 18 19.77 -14.52 10.40
C ASP A 18 19.83 -15.56 11.53
N LYS A 19 19.67 -16.82 11.11
CA LYS A 19 20.08 -18.11 11.66
C LYS A 19 20.37 -18.21 13.17
N SER A 20 19.56 -19.04 13.83
CA SER A 20 20.08 -19.97 14.84
C SER A 20 19.53 -21.38 14.58
N GLU A 21 20.43 -22.35 14.52
CA GLU A 21 20.21 -23.78 14.28
C GLU A 21 19.45 -24.43 15.45
N PHE A 22 18.49 -25.32 15.18
CA PHE A 22 18.16 -26.42 16.09
C PHE A 22 17.62 -27.64 15.34
N ASN A 23 18.06 -28.82 15.80
CA ASN A 23 17.92 -30.15 15.23
C ASN A 23 16.80 -30.92 15.98
N VAL A 24 16.16 -31.92 15.32
CA VAL A 24 15.20 -32.93 15.86
C VAL A 24 13.82 -32.33 16.29
N ASP A 25 12.62 -32.82 15.96
CA ASP A 25 12.07 -34.15 15.69
C ASP A 25 10.74 -34.03 14.89
N LYS A 26 10.28 -35.10 14.23
CA LYS A 26 8.97 -35.14 13.55
C LYS A 26 7.82 -35.09 14.56
N LYS A 27 6.95 -34.06 14.47
CA LYS A 27 5.52 -34.14 14.87
C LYS A 27 4.68 -33.03 14.23
N GLU A 28 3.78 -33.50 13.37
CA GLU A 28 2.49 -32.96 12.87
C GLU A 28 2.28 -31.44 12.81
N LYS A 29 2.15 -30.91 11.58
CA LYS A 29 1.71 -29.53 11.29
C LYS A 29 0.18 -29.48 11.21
N PRO A 30 -0.53 -28.67 12.03
CA PRO A 30 -1.88 -28.27 11.70
C PRO A 30 -1.81 -27.05 10.76
N TRP A 31 -2.37 -27.23 9.56
CA TRP A 31 -2.83 -26.18 8.64
C TRP A 31 -1.72 -25.38 7.92
N GLY A 32 -1.08 -26.02 6.93
CA GLY A 32 -0.40 -25.31 5.84
C GLY A 32 -1.39 -25.05 4.69
N PHE A 33 -1.45 -23.82 4.20
CA PHE A 33 -2.15 -23.54 2.95
C PHE A 33 -1.29 -24.02 1.78
N THR A 34 -1.85 -24.86 0.91
CA THR A 34 -1.26 -25.21 -0.38
C THR A 34 -1.73 -24.18 -1.40
N PHE A 35 -0.82 -23.39 -1.94
CA PHE A 35 -1.11 -22.52 -3.07
C PHE A 35 -1.09 -23.35 -4.34
N LEU A 36 -2.26 -23.58 -4.95
CA LEU A 36 -2.38 -24.26 -6.24
C LEU A 36 -2.18 -23.22 -7.35
N GLY A 37 -0.93 -22.82 -7.55
CA GLY A 37 -0.50 -22.06 -8.72
C GLY A 37 -0.18 -23.04 -9.84
N ASP A 38 -0.94 -22.92 -10.93
CA ASP A 38 -0.73 -23.68 -12.18
C ASP A 38 0.74 -23.61 -12.61
N SER A 39 1.35 -24.78 -12.79
CA SER A 39 2.77 -24.95 -13.05
C SER A 39 3.04 -24.72 -14.54
N ASN A 40 3.23 -23.47 -14.92
CA ASN A 40 4.05 -23.14 -16.09
C ASN A 40 5.43 -22.77 -15.55
N ASN A 41 6.43 -23.57 -15.93
CA ASN A 41 7.84 -23.37 -15.59
C ASN A 41 8.25 -21.91 -15.86
N ILE A 42 8.28 -21.09 -14.83
CA ILE A 42 9.07 -19.87 -14.83
C ILE A 42 10.42 -20.31 -14.31
N GLU A 43 11.31 -20.66 -15.24
CA GLU A 43 12.74 -20.70 -14.92
C GLU A 43 13.12 -19.33 -14.35
N LEU A 44 13.66 -19.40 -13.15
CA LEU A 44 13.99 -18.29 -12.31
C LEU A 44 15.22 -17.56 -12.90
N GLU A 45 14.98 -16.58 -13.78
CA GLU A 45 15.92 -15.48 -14.01
C GLU A 45 15.90 -14.55 -12.79
N GLU A 46 16.45 -15.04 -11.69
CA GLU A 46 16.21 -14.52 -10.35
C GLU A 46 16.98 -13.24 -10.02
N GLU A 47 18.12 -12.93 -10.63
CA GLU A 47 18.95 -11.82 -10.15
C GLU A 47 18.51 -10.42 -10.63
N ASN A 48 17.98 -10.30 -11.85
CA ASN A 48 17.62 -8.99 -12.42
C ASN A 48 16.31 -8.43 -11.84
N ASN A 49 15.40 -9.29 -11.40
CA ASN A 49 14.08 -8.88 -10.96
C ASN A 49 14.11 -8.26 -9.55
N TYR A 50 15.01 -8.70 -8.66
CA TYR A 50 15.13 -8.11 -7.32
C TYR A 50 15.62 -6.66 -7.34
N HIS A 51 16.49 -6.28 -8.28
CA HIS A 51 16.97 -4.90 -8.39
C HIS A 51 15.83 -3.97 -8.81
N THR A 52 15.11 -4.33 -9.87
CA THR A 52 13.96 -3.57 -10.37
C THR A 52 12.83 -3.47 -9.34
N LEU A 53 12.55 -4.53 -8.59
CA LEU A 53 11.55 -4.50 -7.51
C LEU A 53 11.98 -3.58 -6.37
N LYS A 54 13.26 -3.62 -5.98
CA LYS A 54 13.81 -2.80 -4.89
C LYS A 54 13.86 -1.32 -5.27
N GLU A 55 14.27 -1.00 -6.49
CA GLU A 55 14.26 0.36 -7.04
C GLU A 55 12.84 0.92 -7.10
N ASN A 56 11.89 0.16 -7.64
CA ASN A 56 10.48 0.56 -7.65
C ASN A 56 9.93 0.75 -6.23
N TYR A 57 10.36 -0.07 -5.28
CA TYR A 57 9.95 0.07 -3.88
C TYR A 57 10.48 1.34 -3.23
N GLN A 58 11.76 1.65 -3.43
CA GLN A 58 12.36 2.87 -2.90
C GLN A 58 11.71 4.11 -3.53
N GLN A 59 11.46 4.09 -4.84
CA GLN A 59 10.74 5.18 -5.51
C GLN A 59 9.31 5.37 -5.00
N VAL A 60 8.63 4.29 -4.62
CA VAL A 60 7.30 4.37 -4.00
C VAL A 60 7.38 4.99 -2.63
N LEU A 61 8.31 4.55 -1.78
CA LEU A 61 8.47 5.09 -0.42
C LEU A 61 8.80 6.60 -0.45
N GLU A 62 9.67 7.02 -1.36
CA GLU A 62 10.03 8.44 -1.54
C GLU A 62 8.87 9.31 -2.03
N THR A 63 7.90 8.71 -2.72
CA THR A 63 6.75 9.43 -3.29
C THR A 63 5.46 9.21 -2.51
N THR A 64 5.50 8.43 -1.42
CA THR A 64 4.34 8.21 -0.55
C THR A 64 4.31 9.17 0.62
N PHE A 65 3.16 9.78 0.85
CA PHE A 65 2.94 10.69 1.97
C PHE A 65 1.47 10.67 2.42
N PRO A 66 1.16 11.13 3.64
CA PRO A 66 -0.23 11.29 4.09
C PRO A 66 -0.95 12.36 3.26
N LEU A 67 -2.24 12.16 2.98
CA LEU A 67 -3.05 13.10 2.20
C LEU A 67 -3.05 14.53 2.78
N THR A 68 -2.85 14.68 4.10
CA THR A 68 -2.75 15.98 4.78
C THR A 68 -1.57 16.84 4.31
N GLN A 69 -0.54 16.24 3.72
CA GLN A 69 0.64 16.93 3.19
C GLN A 69 0.50 17.30 1.71
N ALA A 70 -0.58 16.85 1.06
CA ALA A 70 -0.81 17.11 -0.35
C ALA A 70 -1.06 18.60 -0.62
N LYS A 71 -0.65 19.05 -1.80
CA LYS A 71 -0.83 20.42 -2.25
C LYS A 71 -2.01 20.51 -3.19
N ARG A 72 -2.64 21.69 -3.22
CA ARG A 72 -3.69 22.00 -4.18
C ARG A 72 -3.19 21.75 -5.61
N GLY A 73 -3.98 21.03 -6.40
CA GLY A 73 -3.69 20.65 -7.78
C GLY A 73 -3.00 19.29 -7.92
N ASP A 74 -2.55 18.67 -6.83
CA ASP A 74 -1.93 17.35 -6.89
C ASP A 74 -2.94 16.29 -7.35
N ARG A 75 -2.51 15.43 -8.27
CA ARG A 75 -3.23 14.23 -8.70
C ARG A 75 -2.55 13.00 -8.15
N LEU A 76 -3.24 12.28 -7.27
CA LEU A 76 -2.62 11.28 -6.41
C LEU A 76 -3.45 10.01 -6.38
N HIS A 77 -2.80 8.89 -6.10
CA HIS A 77 -3.43 7.58 -5.96
C HIS A 77 -3.42 7.14 -4.51
N ILE A 78 -4.55 6.63 -4.01
CA ILE A 78 -4.63 6.03 -2.68
C ILE A 78 -3.86 4.71 -2.70
N ILE A 79 -2.76 4.63 -1.95
CA ILE A 79 -1.92 3.43 -1.84
C ILE A 79 -2.39 2.56 -0.67
N THR A 80 -2.68 3.19 0.46
CA THR A 80 -3.09 2.51 1.69
C THR A 80 -4.05 3.39 2.50
N ILE A 81 -4.96 2.76 3.24
CA ILE A 81 -5.83 3.42 4.22
C ILE A 81 -5.61 2.77 5.58
N ASN A 82 -5.05 3.52 6.53
CA ASN A 82 -4.73 3.07 7.89
C ASN A 82 -5.91 3.27 8.88
N ALA A 83 -7.13 3.37 8.36
CA ALA A 83 -8.34 3.50 9.15
C ALA A 83 -8.87 2.13 9.60
N ILE A 84 -9.51 2.09 10.76
CA ILE A 84 -10.17 0.90 11.32
C ILE A 84 -11.64 1.18 11.66
N GLY A 85 -12.43 0.11 11.76
CA GLY A 85 -13.83 0.16 12.19
C GLY A 85 -14.72 1.06 11.33
N GLU A 86 -15.53 1.89 11.99
CA GLU A 86 -16.52 2.76 11.34
C GLU A 86 -15.87 3.76 10.37
N MET A 87 -14.70 4.30 10.71
CA MET A 87 -13.99 5.26 9.86
C MET A 87 -13.60 4.63 8.52
N ALA A 88 -13.04 3.43 8.53
CA ALA A 88 -12.68 2.69 7.31
C ALA A 88 -13.92 2.42 6.44
N HIS A 89 -15.03 2.02 7.08
CA HIS A 89 -16.30 1.77 6.39
C HIS A 89 -16.87 3.04 5.74
N ARG A 90 -16.79 4.18 6.44
CA ARG A 90 -17.24 5.49 5.92
C ARG A 90 -16.40 5.93 4.73
N LEU A 91 -15.08 5.85 4.82
CA LEU A 91 -14.17 6.16 3.71
C LEU A 91 -14.48 5.29 2.48
N LYS A 92 -14.66 3.98 2.70
CA LYS A 92 -15.05 3.05 1.64
C LYS A 92 -16.40 3.39 1.00
N LYS A 93 -17.41 3.73 1.79
CA LYS A 93 -18.73 4.18 1.29
C LYS A 93 -18.65 5.48 0.49
N MET A 94 -17.71 6.36 0.84
CA MET A 94 -17.40 7.57 0.07
C MET A 94 -16.56 7.28 -1.17
N GLY A 95 -16.25 6.02 -1.46
CA GLY A 95 -15.40 5.56 -2.57
C GLY A 95 -13.93 5.94 -2.44
N LEU A 96 -13.48 6.29 -1.24
CA LEU A 96 -12.07 6.40 -0.89
C LEU A 96 -11.57 4.99 -0.58
N ILE A 97 -11.08 4.31 -1.62
CA ILE A 97 -10.54 2.96 -1.56
C ILE A 97 -9.15 2.93 -2.21
N VAL A 98 -8.35 1.92 -1.87
CA VAL A 98 -7.02 1.73 -2.46
C VAL A 98 -7.12 1.60 -4.00
N GLY A 99 -6.23 2.30 -4.69
CA GLY A 99 -6.10 2.36 -6.14
C GLY A 99 -6.95 3.43 -6.82
N VAL A 100 -7.71 4.23 -6.07
CA VAL A 100 -8.47 5.36 -6.62
C VAL A 100 -7.56 6.57 -6.81
N GLU A 101 -7.70 7.21 -7.96
CA GLU A 101 -7.14 8.53 -8.25
C GLU A 101 -8.01 9.62 -7.61
N LEU A 102 -7.37 10.65 -7.07
CA LEU A 102 -8.00 11.84 -6.55
C LEU A 102 -7.24 13.09 -6.97
N GLU A 103 -7.95 14.21 -7.06
CA GLU A 103 -7.36 15.54 -7.25
C GLU A 103 -7.56 16.39 -5.99
N VAL A 104 -6.52 17.06 -5.53
CA VAL A 104 -6.60 17.93 -4.36
C VAL A 104 -7.13 19.30 -4.77
N ILE A 105 -8.38 19.59 -4.41
CA ILE A 105 -9.05 20.85 -4.74
C ILE A 105 -8.60 21.97 -3.80
N SER A 106 -8.44 21.66 -2.52
CA SER A 106 -7.88 22.58 -1.54
C SER A 106 -7.31 21.85 -0.32
N ASN A 107 -6.36 22.49 0.34
CA ASN A 107 -5.81 22.06 1.61
C ASN A 107 -5.81 23.23 2.59
N ASN A 108 -5.96 22.93 3.88
CA ASN A 108 -5.90 23.90 4.96
C ASN A 108 -4.65 23.61 5.81
N PRO A 109 -3.92 24.62 6.31
CA PRO A 109 -2.86 24.45 7.31
C PRO A 109 -3.23 23.57 8.51
N SER A 110 -4.53 23.51 8.89
CA SER A 110 -5.01 22.61 9.95
C SER A 110 -5.04 21.12 9.57
N GLY A 111 -4.71 20.77 8.32
CA GLY A 111 -4.64 19.41 7.79
C GLY A 111 -5.97 18.84 7.28
N SER A 112 -7.03 19.64 7.19
CA SER A 112 -8.22 19.26 6.42
C SER A 112 -8.00 19.48 4.92
N VAL A 113 -8.62 18.64 4.10
CA VAL A 113 -8.41 18.60 2.65
C VAL A 113 -9.75 18.40 1.95
N ILE A 114 -9.95 19.07 0.82
CA ILE A 114 -11.05 18.79 -0.12
C ILE A 114 -10.45 18.09 -1.33
N VAL A 115 -10.96 16.91 -1.64
CA VAL A 115 -10.52 16.11 -2.78
C VAL A 115 -11.66 15.88 -3.75
N ALA A 116 -11.37 15.90 -5.05
CA ALA A 116 -12.26 15.42 -6.08
C ALA A 116 -11.97 13.94 -6.34
N VAL A 117 -13.03 13.12 -6.36
CA VAL A 117 -12.97 11.68 -6.64
C VAL A 117 -14.06 11.36 -7.64
N GLY A 118 -13.71 11.19 -8.92
CA GLY A 118 -14.69 11.22 -10.01
C GLY A 118 -15.40 12.58 -10.05
N ASP A 119 -16.74 12.57 -10.11
CA ASP A 119 -17.55 13.80 -10.25
C ASP A 119 -17.96 14.45 -8.90
N ARG A 120 -17.40 13.99 -7.78
CA ARG A 120 -17.77 14.47 -6.44
C ARG A 120 -16.58 15.06 -5.68
N ASN A 121 -16.88 16.11 -4.92
CA ASN A 121 -15.95 16.72 -3.98
C ASN A 121 -16.23 16.22 -2.57
N ILE A 122 -15.20 15.74 -1.89
CA ILE A 122 -15.28 15.17 -0.55
C ILE A 122 -14.39 16.00 0.38
N GLY A 123 -14.99 16.55 1.42
CA GLY A 123 -14.26 17.21 2.51
C GLY A 123 -13.81 16.19 3.56
N LEU A 124 -12.51 16.15 3.82
CA LEU A 124 -11.90 15.30 4.85
C LEU A 124 -11.28 16.18 5.93
N GLY A 125 -11.67 15.93 7.18
CA GLY A 125 -10.99 16.51 8.34
C GLY A 125 -9.59 15.92 8.51
N LEU A 126 -8.81 16.51 9.42
CA LEU A 126 -7.44 16.08 9.75
C LEU A 126 -7.34 14.57 10.00
N ASN A 127 -8.19 14.03 10.89
CA ASN A 127 -8.13 12.63 11.28
C ASN A 127 -8.40 11.64 10.13
N PRO A 128 -9.48 11.76 9.34
CA PRO A 128 -9.64 10.92 8.16
C PRO A 128 -8.54 11.08 7.11
N ALA A 129 -8.08 12.32 6.86
CA ALA A 129 -7.06 12.59 5.85
C ALA A 129 -5.68 12.03 6.23
N SER A 130 -5.29 12.09 7.52
CA SER A 130 -3.99 11.59 7.97
C SER A 130 -3.84 10.07 7.87
N ASN A 131 -4.97 9.35 7.82
CA ASN A 131 -5.01 7.90 7.66
C ASN A 131 -4.94 7.44 6.20
N ILE A 132 -4.99 8.36 5.23
CA ILE A 132 -4.93 8.01 3.81
C ILE A 132 -3.50 8.28 3.32
N ILE A 133 -2.84 7.22 2.86
CA ILE A 133 -1.50 7.29 2.28
C ILE A 133 -1.63 7.31 0.77
N VAL A 134 -1.01 8.31 0.14
CA VAL A 134 -1.11 8.57 -1.29
C VAL A 134 0.25 8.61 -1.95
N SER A 135 0.29 8.42 -3.28
CA SER A 135 1.48 8.64 -4.10
C SER A 135 1.12 9.30 -5.42
N ALA A 136 2.02 10.13 -5.93
CA ALA A 136 1.94 10.71 -7.27
C ALA A 136 2.25 9.70 -8.38
N LYS A 137 2.93 8.58 -8.05
CA LYS A 137 3.33 7.56 -9.03
C LYS A 137 2.34 6.40 -9.03
N ILE A 138 1.82 6.05 -10.21
CA ILE A 138 1.00 4.86 -10.41
C ILE A 138 1.91 3.63 -10.35
N ILE A 139 1.57 2.68 -9.49
CA ILE A 139 2.19 1.35 -9.46
C ILE A 139 1.24 0.41 -10.23
N LEU A 140 1.63 0.02 -11.45
CA LEU A 140 0.90 -0.93 -12.31
C LEU A 140 1.20 -2.38 -11.96
#